data_AF-A0A5C5FRB7-F1
#
_entry.id   AF-A0A5C5FRB7-F1
#
_cell.length_a   1.000
_cell.length_b   1.000
_cell.length_c   1.000
_cell.angle_alpha   90.00
_cell.angle_beta   90.00
_cell.angle_gamma   90.00
#
_symmetry.space_group_name_H-M   'P 1'
#
loop_
_entity.id
_entity.type
_entity.pdbx_description
1 polymer ?
#
loop_
_entity_poly.entity_id
_entity_poly.type
_entity_poly.pdbx_seq_one_letter_code
_entity_poly.pdbx_strand_id
1 'polypeptide(L)'
;MSSPEQQKLPRMSLIDVPKEVLQRVVTLVAAQDEAVRESGVPLADEPPPSTSTHAGSGRAMLPNGKWSCWYGHGVSALSLVNKALRQLALLFLCQTVKAKQLAKPIFEFRALEPALLAGITSLDLRGADAKSFAAAALALEDLPSLRRITFLQDLLSSVAEDDCDTNGLQVPDVVARCEFARQAFKDFAGRVTDVEVVGIWSYGYRDVSIRGDIESFADLDMVRRLVLHTDRCVFEPNGRGMVELLSSMSRLEELEIADEDAVQSFASALDAPAWKNSVRLAALRSFAVKTADVAVFAFVSRIAPDLEALDITVPGHARIDAHREDEEVVSLPSLRRLRIAVPAHGGHLLTRVSLAPLTSLEICIDTSRTGRVVDCGELLPKDLALPNGLRLHLEVHCLITVESFATLEARCTEAGVALTRKEHSSLAAFSPPMRARGQAASQARFAAVARTLDWAKERVEKLWEEEDTDGVQEMCEALRQVAERNLLETR
;
A
#
# COMPACT_ATOMS: atom_id res chain seq x y z
N MET A 1 22.69 -40.68 49.91
CA MET A 1 21.43 -40.09 49.39
C MET A 1 21.78 -39.40 48.10
N SER A 2 21.49 -40.06 46.98
CA SER A 2 21.90 -39.63 45.63
C SER A 2 20.90 -38.60 45.12
N SER A 3 21.40 -37.46 44.62
CA SER A 3 20.59 -36.44 43.95
C SER A 3 19.83 -37.04 42.76
N PRO A 4 18.55 -36.68 42.55
CA PRO A 4 17.82 -37.10 41.37
C PRO A 4 18.42 -36.39 40.15
N GLU A 5 18.90 -37.18 39.19
CA GLU A 5 19.27 -36.72 37.85
C GLU A 5 18.07 -36.00 37.23
N GLN A 6 18.21 -34.68 37.06
CA GLN A 6 17.32 -33.91 36.20
C GLN A 6 17.47 -34.43 34.77
N GLN A 7 16.48 -35.22 34.32
CA GLN A 7 16.32 -35.57 32.92
C GLN A 7 16.15 -34.28 32.11
N LYS A 8 17.22 -33.83 31.48
CA LYS A 8 17.19 -32.75 30.48
C LYS A 8 16.32 -33.22 29.33
N LEU A 9 15.14 -32.61 29.16
CA LEU A 9 14.37 -32.70 27.92
C LEU A 9 15.32 -32.48 26.72
N PRO A 10 15.26 -33.33 25.69
CA PRO A 10 16.11 -33.15 24.51
C PRO A 10 15.79 -31.77 23.91
N ARG A 11 16.83 -30.93 23.82
CA ARG A 11 16.72 -29.62 23.16
C ARG A 11 16.45 -29.88 21.68
N MET A 12 15.19 -29.76 21.26
CA MET A 12 14.85 -29.73 19.83
C MET A 12 15.56 -28.53 19.22
N SER A 13 16.46 -28.78 18.28
CA SER A 13 17.05 -27.73 17.47
C SER A 13 16.04 -27.30 16.42
N LEU A 14 16.15 -26.06 15.94
CA LEU A 14 15.33 -25.57 14.83
C LEU A 14 15.48 -26.42 13.54
N ILE A 15 16.56 -27.19 13.46
CA ILE A 15 16.88 -28.14 12.38
C ILE A 15 16.00 -29.40 12.47
N ASP A 16 15.53 -29.76 13.67
CA ASP A 16 14.72 -30.96 13.92
C ASP A 16 13.22 -30.71 13.72
N VAL A 17 12.84 -29.47 13.37
CA VAL A 17 11.46 -29.05 13.13
C VAL A 17 11.00 -29.49 11.74
N PRO A 18 9.80 -30.09 11.59
CA PRO A 18 9.26 -30.47 10.29
C PRO A 18 9.21 -29.30 9.31
N LYS A 19 9.46 -29.60 8.02
CA LYS A 19 9.52 -28.60 6.95
C LYS A 19 8.23 -27.77 6.85
N GLU A 20 7.07 -28.40 7.08
CA GLU A 20 5.75 -27.77 7.03
C GLU A 20 5.61 -26.69 8.13
N VAL A 21 6.17 -26.97 9.31
CA VAL A 21 6.18 -26.01 10.44
C VAL A 21 7.14 -24.87 10.13
N LEU A 22 8.34 -25.16 9.62
CA LEU A 22 9.29 -24.12 9.19
C LEU A 22 8.71 -23.24 8.09
N GLN A 23 7.99 -23.82 7.13
CA GLN A 23 7.30 -23.07 6.07
C GLN A 23 6.27 -22.11 6.67
N ARG A 24 5.46 -22.58 7.62
CA ARG A 24 4.45 -21.75 8.27
C ARG A 24 5.08 -20.63 9.11
N VAL A 25 6.21 -20.88 9.77
CA VAL A 25 7.01 -19.84 10.44
C VAL A 25 7.46 -18.78 9.45
N VAL A 26 8.07 -19.18 8.33
CA VAL A 26 8.52 -18.22 7.29
C VAL A 26 7.34 -17.41 6.73
N THR A 27 6.19 -18.05 6.48
CA THR A 27 4.99 -17.35 6.00
C THR A 27 4.46 -16.34 7.02
N LEU A 28 4.42 -16.71 8.31
CA LEU A 28 3.99 -15.79 9.38
C LEU A 28 4.95 -14.61 9.53
N VAL A 29 6.25 -14.86 9.48
CA VAL A 29 7.28 -13.80 9.54
C VAL A 29 7.20 -12.90 8.31
N ALA A 30 6.96 -13.45 7.12
CA ALA A 30 6.73 -12.64 5.92
C ALA A 30 5.50 -11.73 6.06
N ALA A 31 4.41 -12.23 6.66
CA ALA A 31 3.21 -11.43 6.94
C ALA A 31 3.49 -10.33 7.99
N GLN A 32 4.30 -10.63 9.01
CA GLN A 32 4.75 -9.63 9.98
C GLN A 32 5.64 -8.56 9.34
N ASP A 33 6.57 -8.96 8.48
CA ASP A 33 7.45 -8.03 7.77
C ASP A 33 6.66 -7.09 6.86
N GLU A 34 5.61 -7.59 6.19
CA GLU A 34 4.67 -6.77 5.42
C GLU A 34 3.92 -5.78 6.34
N ALA A 35 3.34 -6.27 7.45
CA ALA A 35 2.63 -5.41 8.39
C ALA A 35 3.51 -4.30 8.97
N VAL A 36 4.81 -4.57 9.22
CA VAL A 36 5.77 -3.55 9.64
C VAL A 36 6.01 -2.52 8.52
N ARG A 37 6.19 -2.97 7.26
CA ARG A 37 6.36 -2.05 6.11
C ARG A 37 5.14 -1.15 5.92
N GLU A 38 3.95 -1.68 6.13
CA GLU A 38 2.68 -0.92 6.05
C GLU A 38 2.46 0.02 7.25
N SER A 39 3.07 -0.26 8.41
CA SER A 39 2.84 0.51 9.65
C SER A 39 3.42 1.92 9.66
N GLY A 40 4.32 2.25 8.73
CA GLY A 40 5.00 3.55 8.67
C GLY A 40 5.96 3.82 9.84
N VAL A 41 6.33 2.79 10.61
CA VAL A 41 7.31 2.90 11.70
C VAL A 41 8.67 3.30 11.14
N PRO A 42 9.32 4.36 11.65
CA PRO A 42 10.63 4.78 11.19
C PRO A 42 11.69 3.77 11.64
N LEU A 43 12.24 3.03 10.69
CA LEU A 43 13.33 2.08 10.89
C LEU A 43 14.68 2.79 10.85
N ALA A 44 15.63 2.27 11.63
CA ALA A 44 17.02 2.68 11.57
C ALA A 44 17.65 2.33 10.22
N ASP A 45 18.50 3.22 9.71
CA ASP A 45 19.13 3.05 8.39
C ASP A 45 20.27 2.02 8.42
N GLU A 46 20.88 1.82 9.59
CA GLU A 46 22.01 0.91 9.79
C GLU A 46 21.83 0.09 11.08
N PRO A 47 22.35 -1.15 11.11
CA PRO A 47 22.45 -1.93 12.34
C PRO A 47 23.37 -1.23 13.35
N PRO A 48 23.11 -1.36 14.66
CA PRO A 48 23.97 -0.75 15.67
C PRO A 48 25.42 -1.25 15.53
N PRO A 49 26.43 -0.37 15.69
CA PRO A 49 27.83 -0.74 15.50
C PRO A 49 28.25 -1.84 16.48
N SER A 50 28.94 -2.85 15.93
CA SER A 50 29.39 -4.07 16.63
C SER A 50 30.35 -3.82 17.80
N THR A 51 30.87 -2.60 17.93
CA THR A 51 31.79 -2.17 18.98
C THR A 51 31.08 -1.62 20.22
N SER A 52 29.77 -1.47 20.20
CA SER A 52 29.03 -1.26 21.45
C SER A 52 29.16 -2.52 22.29
N THR A 53 29.68 -2.40 23.51
CA THR A 53 29.80 -3.45 24.54
C THR A 53 28.45 -4.04 25.00
N HIS A 54 27.39 -3.79 24.24
CA HIS A 54 26.03 -4.30 24.37
C HIS A 54 25.61 -5.13 23.14
N ALA A 55 26.55 -5.64 22.35
CA ALA A 55 26.33 -6.47 21.16
C ALA A 55 25.55 -7.80 21.39
N GLY A 56 25.03 -8.02 22.61
CA GLY A 56 24.09 -9.10 22.94
C GLY A 56 22.68 -8.63 23.32
N SER A 57 22.41 -7.33 23.51
CA SER A 57 21.05 -6.86 23.80
C SER A 57 20.33 -6.51 22.50
N GLY A 58 19.30 -7.30 22.18
CA GLY A 58 18.35 -7.05 21.10
C GLY A 58 17.58 -5.76 21.34
N ARG A 59 18.23 -4.61 21.15
CA ARG A 59 17.58 -3.31 21.28
C ARG A 59 16.58 -3.13 20.15
N ALA A 60 15.31 -3.30 20.46
CA ALA A 60 14.22 -3.03 19.53
C ALA A 60 14.13 -1.55 19.15
N MET A 61 14.56 -0.64 20.03
CA MET A 61 14.54 0.82 19.81
C MET A 61 15.95 1.40 19.95
N LEU A 62 16.41 2.13 18.93
CA LEU A 62 17.69 2.82 18.95
C LEU A 62 17.58 4.18 19.67
N PRO A 63 18.71 4.76 20.15
CA PRO A 63 18.73 6.01 20.91
C PRO A 63 18.09 7.24 20.22
N ASN A 64 17.85 7.16 18.92
CA ASN A 64 17.25 8.22 18.09
C ASN A 64 15.72 8.09 17.91
N GLY A 65 15.07 7.17 18.62
CA GLY A 65 13.62 6.92 18.49
C GLY A 65 13.23 6.16 17.22
N LYS A 66 14.21 5.61 16.48
CA LYS A 66 13.96 4.67 15.38
C LYS A 66 13.94 3.24 15.90
N TRP A 67 13.15 2.39 15.26
CA TRP A 67 13.16 0.96 15.55
C TRP A 67 14.39 0.29 14.93
N SER A 68 14.79 -0.85 15.48
CA SER A 68 15.87 -1.67 14.94
C SER A 68 15.67 -1.91 13.44
N CYS A 69 16.75 -1.80 12.66
CA CYS A 69 16.74 -2.06 11.22
C CYS A 69 16.35 -3.52 10.87
N TRP A 70 16.20 -4.40 11.87
CA TRP A 70 15.78 -5.79 11.68
C TRP A 70 14.26 -5.98 11.61
N TYR A 71 13.46 -5.02 12.11
CA TYR A 71 12.00 -5.06 11.94
C TYR A 71 11.65 -4.85 10.47
N GLY A 72 10.75 -5.68 9.92
CA GLY A 72 10.47 -5.70 8.48
C GLY A 72 11.45 -6.53 7.66
N HIS A 73 12.43 -7.16 8.30
CA HIS A 73 13.48 -7.98 7.68
C HIS A 73 13.62 -9.37 8.32
N GLY A 74 12.57 -9.86 9.00
CA GLY A 74 12.55 -11.18 9.63
C GLY A 74 12.77 -12.34 8.65
N VAL A 75 12.22 -12.27 7.44
CA VAL A 75 12.46 -13.27 6.39
C VAL A 75 13.95 -13.31 6.01
N SER A 76 14.57 -12.14 5.88
CA SER A 76 16.01 -12.03 5.65
C SER A 76 16.80 -12.65 6.80
N ALA A 77 16.43 -12.37 8.04
CA ALA A 77 17.06 -12.97 9.21
C ALA A 77 16.93 -14.50 9.23
N LEU A 78 15.73 -15.04 8.98
CA LEU A 78 15.49 -16.48 8.92
C LEU A 78 16.35 -17.17 7.86
N SER A 79 16.55 -16.52 6.71
CA SER A 79 17.39 -17.05 5.62
C SER A 79 18.86 -17.25 5.99
N LEU A 80 19.33 -16.56 7.05
CA LEU A 80 20.69 -16.65 7.55
C LEU A 80 20.89 -17.76 8.58
N VAL A 81 19.81 -18.26 9.20
CA VAL A 81 19.87 -19.24 10.30
C VAL A 81 20.36 -20.60 9.83
N ASN A 82 19.72 -21.19 8.82
CA ASN A 82 20.12 -22.49 8.27
C ASN A 82 19.67 -22.66 6.80
N LYS A 83 20.17 -23.73 6.15
CA LYS A 83 19.90 -24.01 4.73
C LYS A 83 18.42 -24.29 4.43
N ALA A 84 17.70 -24.97 5.32
CA ALA A 84 16.29 -25.30 5.12
C ALA A 84 15.41 -24.04 5.15
N LEU A 85 15.62 -23.18 6.14
CA LEU A 85 14.95 -21.88 6.24
C LEU A 85 15.33 -20.96 5.08
N ARG A 86 16.59 -20.97 4.64
CA ARG A 86 17.01 -20.24 3.45
C ARG A 86 16.19 -20.62 2.24
N GLN A 87 16.10 -21.92 1.93
CA GLN A 87 15.33 -22.41 0.78
C GLN A 87 13.85 -22.00 0.85
N LEU A 88 13.24 -22.02 2.04
CA LEU A 88 11.85 -21.59 2.23
C LEU A 88 11.68 -20.07 2.13
N ALA A 89 12.68 -19.30 2.57
CA ALA A 89 12.66 -17.84 2.54
C ALA A 89 12.90 -17.27 1.13
N LEU A 90 13.59 -17.99 0.23
CA LEU A 90 13.96 -17.50 -1.12
C LEU A 90 12.77 -16.91 -1.89
N LEU A 91 11.58 -17.50 -1.77
CA LEU A 91 10.36 -17.05 -2.46
C LEU A 91 9.86 -15.67 -2.00
N PHE A 92 10.31 -15.21 -0.84
CA PHE A 92 9.90 -13.93 -0.23
C PHE A 92 11.01 -12.88 -0.27
N LEU A 93 12.27 -13.29 -0.46
CA LEU A 93 13.43 -12.39 -0.42
C LEU A 93 13.53 -11.45 -1.62
N CYS A 94 13.06 -11.88 -2.81
CA CYS A 94 13.25 -11.14 -4.06
C CYS A 94 12.01 -11.23 -4.96
N GLN A 95 10.88 -10.65 -4.53
CA GLN A 95 9.65 -10.67 -5.34
C GLN A 95 9.64 -9.65 -6.49
N THR A 96 10.39 -8.56 -6.34
CA THR A 96 10.52 -7.49 -7.34
C THR A 96 11.97 -7.36 -7.77
N VAL A 97 12.20 -7.37 -9.08
CA VAL A 97 13.52 -7.13 -9.67
C VAL A 97 13.49 -5.84 -10.51
N LYS A 98 14.55 -5.04 -10.43
CA LYS A 98 14.71 -3.83 -11.24
C LYS A 98 15.51 -4.14 -12.51
N ALA A 99 15.21 -3.48 -13.61
CA ALA A 99 15.94 -3.65 -14.88
C ALA A 99 17.48 -3.58 -14.71
N LYS A 100 17.97 -2.59 -13.94
CA LYS A 100 19.42 -2.43 -13.67
C LYS A 100 20.05 -3.62 -12.94
N GLN A 101 19.27 -4.40 -12.19
CA GLN A 101 19.77 -5.61 -11.53
C GLN A 101 19.95 -6.75 -12.52
N LEU A 102 19.09 -6.84 -13.55
CA LEU A 102 19.17 -7.86 -14.60
C LEU A 102 20.38 -7.65 -15.52
N ALA A 103 20.87 -6.41 -15.65
CA ALA A 103 22.12 -6.10 -16.34
C ALA A 103 23.39 -6.45 -15.54
N LYS A 104 23.26 -7.05 -14.35
CA LYS A 104 24.43 -7.48 -13.55
C LYS A 104 24.92 -8.85 -14.05
N PRO A 105 26.25 -9.10 -13.99
CA PRO A 105 26.84 -10.37 -14.41
C PRO A 105 26.18 -11.62 -13.83
N ILE A 106 25.66 -11.55 -12.59
CA ILE A 106 25.03 -12.70 -11.92
C ILE A 106 23.75 -13.18 -12.65
N PHE A 107 23.02 -12.27 -13.30
CA PHE A 107 21.87 -12.59 -14.14
C PHE A 107 22.32 -12.94 -15.55
N GLU A 108 23.25 -12.18 -16.14
CA GLU A 108 23.79 -12.44 -17.48
C GLU A 108 24.40 -13.85 -17.60
N PHE A 109 25.09 -14.32 -16.56
CA PHE A 109 25.69 -15.66 -16.52
C PHE A 109 24.75 -16.73 -15.92
N ARG A 110 23.47 -16.41 -15.67
CA ARG A 110 22.46 -17.34 -15.12
C ARG A 110 22.94 -18.06 -13.85
N ALA A 111 23.67 -17.35 -12.98
CA ALA A 111 24.29 -17.91 -11.79
C ALA A 111 23.35 -17.95 -10.57
N LEU A 112 22.08 -17.56 -10.74
CA LEU A 112 21.08 -17.56 -9.67
C LEU A 112 20.39 -18.90 -9.53
N GLU A 113 20.03 -19.22 -8.28
CA GLU A 113 19.30 -20.44 -7.96
C GLU A 113 17.87 -20.39 -8.55
N PRO A 114 17.36 -21.44 -9.22
CA PRO A 114 16.04 -21.43 -9.85
C PRO A 114 14.90 -21.08 -8.89
N ALA A 115 15.01 -21.44 -7.61
CA ALA A 115 14.01 -21.11 -6.59
C ALA A 115 13.91 -19.59 -6.35
N LEU A 116 15.01 -18.85 -6.48
CA LEU A 116 15.01 -17.39 -6.36
C LEU A 116 14.35 -16.74 -7.58
N LEU A 117 14.65 -17.24 -8.79
CA LEU A 117 14.00 -16.78 -10.02
C LEU A 117 12.49 -17.06 -10.01
N ALA A 118 12.07 -18.21 -9.47
CA ALA A 118 10.66 -18.54 -9.29
C ALA A 118 9.93 -17.64 -8.28
N GLY A 119 10.66 -16.97 -7.38
CA GLY A 119 10.11 -15.99 -6.44
C GLY A 119 9.86 -14.61 -7.06
N ILE A 120 10.49 -14.30 -8.19
CA ILE A 120 10.33 -13.01 -8.87
C ILE A 120 8.97 -12.98 -9.57
N THR A 121 8.12 -12.05 -9.16
CA THR A 121 6.76 -11.89 -9.68
C THR A 121 6.52 -10.54 -10.32
N SER A 122 7.39 -9.56 -10.04
CA SER A 122 7.31 -8.19 -10.52
C SER A 122 8.62 -7.71 -11.12
N LEU A 123 8.54 -7.03 -12.26
CA LEU A 123 9.64 -6.39 -12.96
C LEU A 123 9.42 -4.87 -12.98
N ASP A 124 10.36 -4.12 -12.39
CA ASP A 124 10.37 -2.66 -12.35
C ASP A 124 11.32 -2.09 -13.40
N LEU A 125 10.74 -1.44 -14.41
CA LEU A 125 11.41 -0.83 -15.55
C LEU A 125 11.53 0.70 -15.43
N ARG A 126 11.09 1.34 -14.33
CA ARG A 126 11.04 2.81 -14.22
C ARG A 126 12.39 3.50 -14.34
N GLY A 127 13.48 2.79 -14.07
CA GLY A 127 14.85 3.30 -14.21
C GLY A 127 15.64 2.60 -15.30
N ALA A 128 15.00 1.97 -16.28
CA ALA A 128 15.69 1.27 -17.35
C ALA A 128 16.32 2.25 -18.35
N ASP A 129 17.61 2.05 -18.61
CA ASP A 129 18.32 2.57 -19.78
C ASP A 129 18.32 1.50 -20.90
N ALA A 130 18.80 1.83 -22.10
CA ALA A 130 18.80 0.88 -23.22
C ALA A 130 19.51 -0.46 -22.90
N LYS A 131 20.63 -0.41 -22.18
CA LYS A 131 21.37 -1.63 -21.79
C LYS A 131 20.56 -2.50 -20.83
N SER A 132 20.00 -1.90 -19.80
CA SER A 132 19.24 -2.62 -18.78
C SER A 132 17.85 -3.06 -19.25
N PHE A 133 17.26 -2.33 -20.21
CA PHE A 133 16.06 -2.76 -20.92
C PHE A 133 16.32 -4.02 -21.75
N ALA A 134 17.41 -4.06 -22.52
CA ALA A 134 17.81 -5.24 -23.28
C ALA A 134 18.15 -6.44 -22.37
N ALA A 135 18.84 -6.19 -21.25
CA ALA A 135 19.10 -7.24 -20.26
C ALA A 135 17.82 -7.79 -19.63
N ALA A 136 16.84 -6.91 -19.36
CA ALA A 136 15.54 -7.33 -18.83
C ALA A 136 14.79 -8.22 -19.84
N ALA A 137 14.78 -7.84 -21.12
CA ALA A 137 14.18 -8.64 -22.18
C ALA A 137 14.79 -10.06 -22.29
N LEU A 138 16.12 -10.17 -22.22
CA LEU A 138 16.81 -11.47 -22.25
C LEU A 138 16.46 -12.36 -21.04
N ALA A 139 16.20 -11.76 -19.88
CA ALA A 139 15.89 -12.48 -18.66
C ALA A 139 14.44 -12.99 -18.59
N LEU A 140 13.53 -12.54 -19.46
CA LEU A 140 12.10 -12.87 -19.38
C LEU A 140 11.83 -14.39 -19.42
N GLU A 141 12.59 -15.14 -20.21
CA GLU A 141 12.48 -16.60 -20.29
C GLU A 141 12.83 -17.30 -18.97
N ASP A 142 13.75 -16.71 -18.20
CA ASP A 142 14.25 -17.25 -16.94
C ASP A 142 13.36 -16.88 -15.73
N LEU A 143 12.29 -16.10 -15.94
CA LEU A 143 11.36 -15.62 -14.90
C LEU A 143 9.98 -16.29 -15.03
N PRO A 144 9.79 -17.50 -14.48
CA PRO A 144 8.57 -18.29 -14.69
C PRO A 144 7.32 -17.74 -13.97
N SER A 145 7.51 -16.99 -12.88
CA SER A 145 6.41 -16.44 -12.07
C SER A 145 6.14 -14.97 -12.32
N LEU A 146 6.88 -14.34 -13.25
CA LEU A 146 6.71 -12.94 -13.59
C LEU A 146 5.34 -12.72 -14.23
N ARG A 147 4.55 -11.83 -13.62
CA ARG A 147 3.20 -11.46 -14.06
C ARG A 147 2.92 -9.96 -13.96
N ARG A 148 3.75 -9.22 -13.22
CA ARG A 148 3.63 -7.78 -13.00
C ARG A 148 4.74 -7.02 -13.68
N ILE A 149 4.39 -5.97 -14.42
CA ILE A 149 5.37 -5.03 -14.99
C ILE A 149 4.99 -3.61 -14.56
N THR A 150 5.98 -2.90 -14.01
CA THR A 150 5.88 -1.48 -13.66
C THR A 150 6.81 -0.68 -14.57
N PHE A 151 6.33 0.37 -15.25
CA PHE A 151 7.14 1.17 -16.16
C PHE A 151 6.73 2.65 -16.16
N LEU A 152 7.60 3.53 -16.68
CA LEU A 152 7.27 4.95 -16.90
C LEU A 152 6.57 5.13 -18.24
N GLN A 153 5.59 6.03 -18.32
CA GLN A 153 5.09 6.48 -19.63
C GLN A 153 6.27 6.94 -20.49
N ASP A 154 6.20 6.66 -21.80
CA ASP A 154 7.25 7.02 -22.76
C ASP A 154 8.61 6.30 -22.54
N LEU A 155 8.67 5.24 -21.72
CA LEU A 155 9.90 4.44 -21.54
C LEU A 155 10.54 4.01 -22.86
N LEU A 156 9.74 3.61 -23.85
CA LEU A 156 10.25 3.18 -25.15
C LEU A 156 10.82 4.32 -25.97
N SER A 157 10.33 5.54 -25.75
CA SER A 157 10.87 6.76 -26.35
C SER A 157 12.17 7.15 -25.66
N SER A 158 12.21 7.14 -24.31
CA SER A 158 13.42 7.48 -23.56
C SER A 158 14.58 6.53 -23.85
N VAL A 159 14.29 5.23 -23.93
CA VAL A 159 15.29 4.21 -24.30
C VAL A 159 15.83 4.46 -25.72
N ALA A 160 14.99 4.89 -26.66
CA ALA A 160 15.44 5.18 -28.03
C ALA A 160 16.20 6.52 -28.17
N GLU A 161 15.94 7.49 -27.29
CA GLU A 161 16.65 8.77 -27.24
C GLU A 161 18.05 8.64 -26.62
N ASP A 162 18.22 7.80 -25.59
CA ASP A 162 19.53 7.44 -25.02
C ASP A 162 20.50 6.85 -26.06
N ASP A 163 19.97 6.36 -27.18
CA ASP A 163 20.69 5.64 -28.24
C ASP A 163 21.19 6.55 -29.39
N CYS A 164 21.03 7.88 -29.25
CA CYS A 164 21.50 8.87 -30.21
C CYS A 164 22.91 9.36 -29.87
N ASP A 165 23.87 9.25 -30.80
CA ASP A 165 25.20 9.89 -30.63
C ASP A 165 25.06 11.43 -30.47
N THR A 166 26.12 12.13 -30.05
CA THR A 166 26.16 13.61 -29.91
C THR A 166 25.79 14.38 -31.19
N ASN A 167 25.68 13.70 -32.34
CA ASN A 167 25.22 14.24 -33.62
C ASN A 167 23.79 13.81 -34.01
N GLY A 168 23.04 13.13 -33.13
CA GLY A 168 21.66 12.66 -33.37
C GLY A 168 21.53 11.46 -34.31
N LEU A 169 22.63 10.76 -34.61
CA LEU A 169 22.62 9.54 -35.43
C LEU A 169 22.50 8.32 -34.51
N GLN A 170 21.51 7.46 -34.77
CA GLN A 170 21.32 6.21 -34.03
C GLN A 170 22.42 5.20 -34.40
N VAL A 171 23.04 4.59 -33.39
CA VAL A 171 24.03 3.52 -33.59
C VAL A 171 23.31 2.22 -34.00
N PRO A 172 23.59 1.62 -35.18
CA PRO A 172 22.81 0.50 -35.71
C PRO A 172 22.68 -0.72 -34.79
N ASP A 173 23.75 -1.04 -34.03
CA ASP A 173 23.76 -2.16 -33.08
C ASP A 173 22.79 -1.94 -31.91
N VAL A 174 22.63 -0.68 -31.50
CA VAL A 174 21.78 -0.33 -30.36
C VAL A 174 20.31 -0.36 -30.75
N VAL A 175 19.97 0.13 -31.95
CA VAL A 175 18.62 0.01 -32.53
C VAL A 175 18.19 -1.46 -32.62
N ALA A 176 19.07 -2.33 -33.12
CA ALA A 176 18.78 -3.76 -33.22
C ALA A 176 18.52 -4.40 -31.84
N ARG A 177 19.25 -3.99 -30.80
CA ARG A 177 19.03 -4.47 -29.42
C ARG A 177 17.71 -3.98 -28.83
N CYS A 178 17.33 -2.73 -29.09
CA CYS A 178 16.06 -2.19 -28.65
C CYS A 178 14.87 -2.82 -29.39
N GLU A 179 15.00 -3.10 -30.68
CA GLU A 179 13.99 -3.86 -31.45
C GLU A 179 13.85 -5.30 -30.94
N PHE A 180 14.97 -5.99 -30.70
CA PHE A 180 14.96 -7.32 -30.06
C PHE A 180 14.25 -7.28 -28.71
N ALA A 181 14.59 -6.31 -27.86
CA ALA A 181 14.00 -6.19 -26.53
C ALA A 181 12.48 -5.95 -26.61
N ARG A 182 12.04 -5.05 -27.50
CA ARG A 182 10.61 -4.82 -27.77
C ARG A 182 9.90 -6.08 -28.22
N GLN A 183 10.51 -6.88 -29.10
CA GLN A 183 9.92 -8.12 -29.56
C GLN A 183 9.80 -9.15 -28.43
N ALA A 184 10.84 -9.30 -27.60
CA ALA A 184 10.81 -10.22 -26.46
C ALA A 184 9.69 -9.86 -25.45
N PHE A 185 9.50 -8.57 -25.15
CA PHE A 185 8.38 -8.13 -24.31
C PHE A 185 7.02 -8.41 -24.95
N LYS A 186 6.88 -8.21 -26.27
CA LYS A 186 5.65 -8.57 -27.00
C LYS A 186 5.37 -10.07 -26.95
N ASP A 187 6.38 -10.90 -27.11
CA ASP A 187 6.24 -12.36 -27.04
C ASP A 187 5.86 -12.82 -25.62
N PHE A 188 6.30 -12.08 -24.60
CA PHE A 188 5.97 -12.32 -23.19
C PHE A 188 4.61 -11.75 -22.76
N ALA A 189 4.05 -10.81 -23.52
CA ALA A 189 2.91 -9.97 -23.15
C ALA A 189 1.68 -10.75 -22.67
N GLY A 190 1.42 -11.94 -23.23
CA GLY A 190 0.31 -12.81 -22.83
C GLY A 190 0.39 -13.40 -21.42
N ARG A 191 1.55 -13.29 -20.73
CA ARG A 191 1.75 -13.75 -19.35
C ARG A 191 1.54 -12.65 -18.30
N VAL A 192 1.47 -11.39 -18.75
CA VAL A 192 1.37 -10.24 -17.85
C VAL A 192 -0.09 -10.00 -17.50
N THR A 193 -0.40 -10.07 -16.21
CA THR A 193 -1.76 -9.87 -15.67
C THR A 193 -1.88 -8.57 -14.89
N ASP A 194 -0.76 -8.01 -14.44
CA ASP A 194 -0.69 -6.83 -13.60
C ASP A 194 0.18 -5.78 -14.28
N VAL A 195 -0.37 -4.60 -14.54
CA VAL A 195 0.36 -3.50 -15.17
C VAL A 195 0.28 -2.26 -14.29
N GLU A 196 1.41 -1.62 -14.06
CA GLU A 196 1.52 -0.35 -13.36
C GLU A 196 2.26 0.65 -14.24
N VAL A 197 1.59 1.74 -14.58
CA VAL A 197 2.16 2.82 -15.41
C VAL A 197 2.37 4.04 -14.54
N VAL A 198 3.60 4.54 -14.52
CA VAL A 198 4.02 5.64 -13.65
C VAL A 198 4.34 6.88 -14.47
N GLY A 199 4.02 8.05 -13.88
CA GLY A 199 4.32 9.34 -14.48
C GLY A 199 3.54 9.50 -15.77
N ILE A 200 2.21 9.45 -15.69
CA ILE A 200 1.33 9.74 -16.82
C ILE A 200 1.09 11.25 -16.88
N TRP A 201 1.46 11.89 -18.00
CA TRP A 201 1.36 13.33 -18.21
C TRP A 201 0.40 13.59 -19.37
N SER A 202 -0.61 14.44 -19.15
CA SER A 202 -1.51 14.92 -20.19
C SER A 202 -1.32 16.43 -20.38
N TYR A 203 -0.42 16.82 -21.27
CA TYR A 203 -0.33 18.21 -21.73
C TYR A 203 -1.16 18.40 -23.01
N GLY A 204 -2.46 18.68 -22.83
CA GLY A 204 -3.33 19.50 -23.66
C GLY A 204 -3.50 19.22 -25.17
N TYR A 205 -2.63 18.50 -25.87
CA TYR A 205 -2.66 18.39 -27.34
C TYR A 205 -1.98 17.14 -27.91
N ARG A 206 -1.25 16.34 -27.13
CA ARG A 206 -0.78 15.01 -27.57
C ARG A 206 -1.52 13.95 -26.78
N ASP A 207 -2.43 13.28 -27.47
CA ASP A 207 -2.99 11.99 -27.06
C ASP A 207 -1.83 10.97 -27.13
N VAL A 208 -0.89 11.04 -26.17
CA VAL A 208 0.15 10.02 -26.05
C VAL A 208 -0.58 8.76 -25.64
N SER A 209 -0.64 7.82 -26.58
CA SER A 209 -1.41 6.60 -26.44
C SER A 209 -0.78 5.70 -25.37
N ILE A 210 -1.18 5.88 -24.12
CA ILE A 210 -0.87 4.98 -22.99
C ILE A 210 -1.18 3.53 -23.39
N ARG A 211 -2.19 3.35 -24.23
CA ARG A 211 -2.52 2.06 -24.85
C ARG A 211 -1.34 1.45 -25.60
N GLY A 212 -0.67 2.18 -26.48
CA GLY A 212 0.47 1.66 -27.24
C GLY A 212 1.65 1.27 -26.34
N ASP A 213 1.87 2.01 -25.26
CA ASP A 213 2.89 1.67 -24.28
C ASP A 213 2.54 0.37 -23.55
N ILE A 214 1.29 0.21 -23.08
CA ILE A 214 0.85 -1.03 -22.41
C ILE A 214 0.88 -2.22 -23.38
N GLU A 215 0.42 -2.06 -24.63
CA GLU A 215 0.45 -3.11 -25.67
C GLU A 215 1.88 -3.58 -26.00
N SER A 216 2.89 -2.80 -25.64
CA SER A 216 4.28 -3.20 -25.80
C SER A 216 4.77 -4.16 -24.71
N PHE A 217 4.06 -4.25 -23.58
CA PHE A 217 4.44 -5.04 -22.42
C PHE A 217 3.40 -6.09 -22.01
N ALA A 218 2.13 -5.92 -22.38
CA ALA A 218 1.03 -6.77 -21.96
C ALA A 218 -0.01 -6.93 -23.07
N ASP A 219 -0.60 -8.12 -23.14
CA ASP A 219 -1.82 -8.34 -23.91
C ASP A 219 -3.00 -7.76 -23.12
N LEU A 220 -3.67 -6.74 -23.68
CA LEU A 220 -4.73 -6.01 -23.00
C LEU A 220 -5.88 -6.93 -22.55
N ASP A 221 -6.15 -8.02 -23.27
CA ASP A 221 -7.19 -8.99 -22.89
C ASP A 221 -6.78 -9.90 -21.72
N MET A 222 -5.48 -9.94 -21.37
CA MET A 222 -4.95 -10.72 -20.26
C MET A 222 -4.77 -9.90 -18.98
N VAL A 223 -4.75 -8.56 -19.10
CA VAL A 223 -4.63 -7.65 -17.95
C VAL A 223 -5.84 -7.76 -17.04
N ARG A 224 -5.58 -8.08 -15.77
CA ARG A 224 -6.57 -8.16 -14.69
C ARG A 224 -6.46 -7.00 -13.71
N ARG A 225 -5.26 -6.48 -13.51
CA ARG A 225 -5.01 -5.34 -12.63
C ARG A 225 -4.27 -4.24 -13.38
N LEU A 226 -4.84 -3.04 -13.40
CA LEU A 226 -4.22 -1.85 -13.98
C LEU A 226 -4.10 -0.76 -12.91
N VAL A 227 -2.89 -0.26 -12.72
CA VAL A 227 -2.60 0.89 -11.85
C VAL A 227 -2.02 2.01 -12.71
N LEU A 228 -2.62 3.19 -12.64
CA LEU A 228 -2.22 4.37 -13.39
C LEU A 228 -1.83 5.46 -12.39
N HIS A 229 -0.56 5.88 -12.41
CA HIS A 229 -0.10 7.02 -11.63
C HIS A 229 -0.03 8.27 -12.51
N THR A 230 -0.96 9.19 -12.32
CA THR A 230 -1.00 10.49 -13.01
C THR A 230 -0.14 11.50 -12.27
N ASP A 231 0.71 12.24 -12.99
CA ASP A 231 1.57 13.28 -12.43
C ASP A 231 1.00 14.66 -12.81
N ARG A 232 0.54 15.42 -11.81
CA ARG A 232 0.08 16.83 -11.90
C ARG A 232 -0.99 17.14 -12.95
N CYS A 233 -1.58 16.12 -13.57
CA CYS A 233 -2.56 16.26 -14.63
C CYS A 233 -3.89 15.72 -14.13
N VAL A 234 -4.96 16.46 -14.45
CA VAL A 234 -6.32 15.94 -14.27
C VAL A 234 -6.45 14.73 -15.20
N PHE A 235 -6.69 13.55 -14.63
CA PHE A 235 -7.30 12.43 -15.34
C PHE A 235 -8.61 12.97 -15.90
N GLU A 236 -8.60 13.29 -17.18
CA GLU A 236 -9.81 13.59 -17.94
C GLU A 236 -10.34 12.25 -18.41
N PRO A 237 -11.36 11.67 -17.75
CA PRO A 237 -11.89 10.38 -18.18
C PRO A 237 -12.40 10.48 -19.63
N ASN A 238 -12.76 11.69 -20.08
CA ASN A 238 -13.24 12.01 -21.43
C ASN A 238 -12.21 11.76 -22.54
N GLY A 239 -10.93 11.59 -22.19
CA GLY A 239 -9.88 11.30 -23.15
C GLY A 239 -10.24 10.07 -23.97
N ARG A 240 -10.27 10.24 -25.30
CA ARG A 240 -10.58 9.15 -26.23
C ARG A 240 -9.64 7.96 -26.04
N GLY A 241 -8.36 8.21 -25.78
CA GLY A 241 -7.37 7.16 -25.47
C GLY A 241 -7.72 6.30 -24.26
N MET A 242 -8.30 6.86 -23.20
CA MET A 242 -8.69 6.10 -21.99
C MET A 242 -9.89 5.20 -22.25
N VAL A 243 -10.89 5.72 -22.97
CA VAL A 243 -12.04 4.93 -23.42
C VAL A 243 -11.58 3.77 -24.29
N GLU A 244 -10.70 4.01 -25.26
CA GLU A 244 -10.18 2.98 -26.15
C GLU A 244 -9.33 1.93 -25.41
N LEU A 245 -8.52 2.37 -24.44
CA LEU A 245 -7.73 1.49 -23.59
C LEU A 245 -8.61 0.56 -22.77
N LEU A 246 -9.53 1.12 -21.98
CA LEU A 246 -10.38 0.36 -21.06
C LEU A 246 -11.37 -0.54 -21.82
N SER A 247 -11.84 -0.11 -22.99
CA SER A 247 -12.69 -0.94 -23.86
C SER A 247 -11.97 -2.19 -24.37
N SER A 248 -10.64 -2.17 -24.42
CA SER A 248 -9.82 -3.28 -24.92
C SER A 248 -9.41 -4.26 -23.81
N MET A 249 -9.77 -4.01 -22.55
CA MET A 249 -9.42 -4.87 -21.40
C MET A 249 -10.64 -5.64 -20.90
N SER A 250 -10.99 -6.72 -21.61
CA SER A 250 -12.19 -7.51 -21.32
C SER A 250 -12.17 -8.25 -19.97
N ARG A 251 -10.98 -8.47 -19.39
CA ARG A 251 -10.75 -9.20 -18.13
C ARG A 251 -10.28 -8.33 -16.97
N LEU A 252 -10.38 -7.01 -17.09
CA LEU A 252 -9.95 -6.10 -16.03
C LEU A 252 -10.81 -6.30 -14.77
N GLU A 253 -10.20 -6.80 -13.71
CA GLU A 253 -10.81 -7.08 -12.40
C GLU A 253 -10.56 -5.93 -11.41
N GLU A 254 -9.40 -5.27 -11.51
CA GLU A 254 -8.97 -4.20 -10.62
C GLU A 254 -8.43 -3.00 -11.41
N LEU A 255 -8.93 -1.80 -11.09
CA LEU A 255 -8.46 -0.55 -11.65
C LEU A 255 -8.12 0.43 -10.52
N GLU A 256 -6.92 0.98 -10.56
CA GLU A 256 -6.47 2.00 -9.61
C GLU A 256 -5.96 3.22 -10.37
N ILE A 257 -6.50 4.39 -10.05
CA ILE A 257 -6.05 5.68 -10.58
C ILE A 257 -5.48 6.47 -9.41
N ALA A 258 -4.16 6.41 -9.27
CA ALA A 258 -3.40 7.10 -8.26
C ALA A 258 -2.93 8.46 -8.80
N ASP A 259 -3.15 9.52 -8.06
CA ASP A 259 -2.62 10.86 -8.35
C ASP A 259 -1.92 11.42 -7.12
N GLU A 260 -0.78 12.08 -7.28
CA GLU A 260 -0.12 12.71 -6.13
C GLU A 260 -0.75 14.06 -5.75
N ASP A 261 -1.28 14.82 -6.72
CA ASP A 261 -1.60 16.23 -6.54
C ASP A 261 -2.95 16.68 -7.14
N ALA A 262 -3.50 15.99 -8.13
CA ALA A 262 -4.73 16.40 -8.81
C ALA A 262 -5.99 15.68 -8.31
N VAL A 263 -7.11 16.41 -8.37
CA VAL A 263 -8.45 15.89 -8.06
C VAL A 263 -9.12 15.49 -9.37
N GLN A 264 -9.48 14.21 -9.51
CA GLN A 264 -10.16 13.76 -10.73
C GLN A 264 -11.61 14.24 -10.76
N SER A 265 -12.06 14.70 -11.93
CA SER A 265 -13.45 15.06 -12.20
C SER A 265 -14.10 14.07 -13.15
N PHE A 266 -15.26 13.56 -12.73
CA PHE A 266 -16.08 12.58 -13.45
C PHE A 266 -17.33 13.20 -14.07
N ALA A 267 -17.75 14.39 -13.64
CA ALA A 267 -18.96 15.05 -14.15
C ALA A 267 -18.93 15.18 -15.69
N SER A 268 -17.80 15.61 -16.24
CA SER A 268 -17.64 15.76 -17.69
C SER A 268 -17.65 14.43 -18.47
N ALA A 269 -17.31 13.32 -17.79
CA ALA A 269 -17.29 11.97 -18.38
C ALA A 269 -18.66 11.33 -18.47
N LEU A 270 -19.58 11.71 -17.60
CA LEU A 270 -20.97 11.31 -17.69
C LEU A 270 -21.61 11.83 -18.98
N ASP A 271 -21.29 13.05 -19.39
CA ASP A 271 -21.87 13.69 -20.58
C ASP A 271 -21.13 13.35 -21.88
N ALA A 272 -19.90 12.84 -21.79
CA ALA A 272 -19.09 12.51 -22.95
C ALA A 272 -19.71 11.37 -23.79
N PRO A 273 -19.98 11.57 -25.10
CA PRO A 273 -20.56 10.56 -25.98
C PRO A 273 -19.75 9.25 -26.03
N ALA A 274 -18.42 9.36 -25.89
CA ALA A 274 -17.50 8.24 -25.92
C ALA A 274 -17.80 7.20 -24.82
N TRP A 275 -18.26 7.64 -23.64
CA TRP A 275 -18.57 6.75 -22.53
C TRP A 275 -20.02 6.25 -22.52
N LYS A 276 -20.94 6.97 -23.19
CA LYS A 276 -22.38 6.74 -23.04
C LYS A 276 -22.81 5.33 -23.44
N ASN A 277 -22.13 4.71 -24.41
CA ASN A 277 -22.48 3.37 -24.92
C ASN A 277 -21.29 2.43 -25.15
N SER A 278 -20.04 2.88 -24.99
CA SER A 278 -18.88 2.18 -25.56
C SER A 278 -18.10 1.34 -24.56
N VAL A 279 -18.15 1.67 -23.26
CA VAL A 279 -17.31 1.00 -22.24
C VAL A 279 -18.19 0.35 -21.18
N ARG A 280 -18.09 -0.97 -21.06
CA ARG A 280 -18.60 -1.72 -19.91
C ARG A 280 -17.51 -2.64 -19.41
N LEU A 281 -17.01 -2.35 -18.22
CA LEU A 281 -16.02 -3.16 -17.52
C LEU A 281 -16.75 -4.21 -16.68
N ALA A 282 -17.36 -5.20 -17.36
CA ALA A 282 -18.18 -6.22 -16.72
C ALA A 282 -17.40 -7.12 -15.73
N ALA A 283 -16.10 -7.28 -15.97
CA ALA A 283 -15.21 -8.04 -15.09
C ALA A 283 -14.73 -7.22 -13.88
N LEU A 284 -14.92 -5.90 -13.85
CA LEU A 284 -14.36 -5.05 -12.81
C LEU A 284 -15.04 -5.33 -11.47
N ARG A 285 -14.23 -5.59 -10.44
CA ARG A 285 -14.64 -5.90 -9.08
C ARG A 285 -14.09 -4.91 -8.06
N SER A 286 -12.91 -4.34 -8.33
CA SER A 286 -12.28 -3.35 -7.47
C SER A 286 -11.94 -2.08 -8.25
N PHE A 287 -12.30 -0.92 -7.69
CA PHE A 287 -11.95 0.37 -8.25
C PHE A 287 -11.44 1.30 -7.14
N ALA A 288 -10.24 1.84 -7.34
CA ALA A 288 -9.61 2.80 -6.42
C ALA A 288 -9.29 4.10 -7.15
N VAL A 289 -9.66 5.23 -6.57
CA VAL A 289 -9.43 6.54 -7.20
C VAL A 289 -9.28 7.66 -6.19
N LYS A 290 -8.42 8.63 -6.52
CA LYS A 290 -8.35 9.90 -5.81
C LYS A 290 -9.27 10.95 -6.43
N THR A 291 -10.37 11.29 -5.76
CA THR A 291 -11.35 12.26 -6.28
C THR A 291 -12.16 12.89 -5.15
N ALA A 292 -12.63 14.12 -5.37
CA ALA A 292 -13.62 14.79 -4.54
C ALA A 292 -14.97 14.96 -5.26
N ASP A 293 -15.08 14.43 -6.48
CA ASP A 293 -16.24 14.57 -7.35
C ASP A 293 -17.26 13.45 -7.07
N VAL A 294 -18.45 13.84 -6.58
CA VAL A 294 -19.58 12.95 -6.30
C VAL A 294 -20.06 12.19 -7.54
N ALA A 295 -19.80 12.71 -8.74
CA ALA A 295 -20.13 12.05 -10.00
C ALA A 295 -19.42 10.70 -10.18
N VAL A 296 -18.41 10.38 -9.37
CA VAL A 296 -17.75 9.07 -9.36
C VAL A 296 -18.74 7.92 -9.18
N PHE A 297 -19.77 8.07 -8.34
CA PHE A 297 -20.74 7.00 -8.11
C PHE A 297 -21.59 6.73 -9.35
N ALA A 298 -22.10 7.78 -9.99
CA ALA A 298 -22.88 7.68 -11.22
C ALA A 298 -22.01 7.18 -12.39
N PHE A 299 -20.73 7.54 -12.40
CA PHE A 299 -19.79 7.04 -13.39
C PHE A 299 -19.58 5.53 -13.22
N VAL A 300 -19.26 5.08 -12.00
CA VAL A 300 -19.06 3.67 -11.65
C VAL A 300 -20.32 2.84 -11.94
N SER A 301 -21.51 3.31 -11.55
CA SER A 301 -22.75 2.56 -11.78
C SER A 301 -23.03 2.30 -13.26
N ARG A 302 -22.57 3.21 -14.14
CA ARG A 302 -22.69 3.07 -15.59
C ARG A 302 -21.65 2.11 -16.17
N ILE A 303 -20.39 2.21 -15.76
CA ILE A 303 -19.27 1.51 -16.41
C ILE A 303 -18.97 0.13 -15.79
N ALA A 304 -19.25 -0.05 -14.51
CA ALA A 304 -18.91 -1.22 -13.71
C ALA A 304 -20.08 -1.56 -12.76
N PRO A 305 -21.24 -2.01 -13.30
CA PRO A 305 -22.42 -2.30 -12.48
C PRO A 305 -22.21 -3.43 -11.47
N ASP A 306 -21.25 -4.32 -11.74
CA ASP A 306 -20.90 -5.47 -10.90
C ASP A 306 -19.74 -5.19 -9.93
N LEU A 307 -19.41 -3.92 -9.68
CA LEU A 307 -18.33 -3.54 -8.77
C LEU A 307 -18.62 -4.00 -7.34
N GLU A 308 -17.65 -4.66 -6.70
CA GLU A 308 -17.77 -5.19 -5.33
C GLU A 308 -17.05 -4.33 -4.29
N ALA A 309 -15.97 -3.65 -4.69
CA ALA A 309 -15.13 -2.82 -3.84
C ALA A 309 -14.84 -1.47 -4.49
N LEU A 310 -15.06 -0.39 -3.74
CA LEU A 310 -14.77 0.99 -4.15
C LEU A 310 -13.92 1.67 -3.07
N ASP A 311 -12.75 2.18 -3.45
CA ASP A 311 -11.89 3.01 -2.60
C ASP A 311 -11.81 4.44 -3.18
N ILE A 312 -12.25 5.41 -2.38
CA ILE A 312 -12.22 6.82 -2.74
C ILE A 312 -11.32 7.54 -1.75
N THR A 313 -10.26 8.17 -2.27
CA THR A 313 -9.39 9.03 -1.47
C THR A 313 -9.60 10.49 -1.88
N VAL A 314 -10.09 11.31 -0.96
CA VAL A 314 -10.28 12.75 -1.16
C VAL A 314 -9.02 13.48 -0.72
N PRO A 315 -8.32 14.21 -1.62
CA PRO A 315 -7.15 14.98 -1.24
C PRO A 315 -7.50 16.02 -0.16
N GLY A 316 -6.66 16.18 0.87
CA GLY A 316 -6.98 17.02 2.02
C GLY A 316 -7.16 18.53 1.73
N HIS A 317 -6.79 18.99 0.53
CA HIS A 317 -7.02 20.36 0.05
C HIS A 317 -8.28 20.50 -0.82
N ALA A 318 -8.86 19.39 -1.27
CA ALA A 318 -10.03 19.38 -2.13
C ALA A 318 -11.28 19.75 -1.32
N ARG A 319 -12.16 20.52 -1.95
CA ARG A 319 -13.51 20.73 -1.44
C ARG A 319 -14.42 19.73 -2.13
N ILE A 320 -15.25 19.06 -1.34
CA ILE A 320 -16.36 18.27 -1.88
C ILE A 320 -17.47 19.28 -2.15
N ASP A 321 -17.84 19.44 -3.42
CA ASP A 321 -18.88 20.37 -3.81
C ASP A 321 -20.23 19.86 -3.29
N ALA A 322 -20.66 20.39 -2.14
CA ALA A 322 -21.89 19.98 -1.45
C ALA A 322 -23.19 20.47 -2.12
N HIS A 323 -23.15 20.98 -3.37
CA HIS A 323 -24.13 21.96 -3.85
C HIS A 323 -24.92 21.62 -5.12
N ARG A 324 -25.26 20.35 -5.34
CA ARG A 324 -26.41 20.01 -6.21
C ARG A 324 -27.45 19.24 -5.43
N GLU A 325 -28.41 19.94 -4.84
CA GLU A 325 -29.54 19.34 -4.11
C GLU A 325 -30.36 18.38 -4.99
N ASP A 326 -30.24 18.49 -6.31
CA ASP A 326 -30.98 17.69 -7.31
C ASP A 326 -30.31 16.36 -7.72
N GLU A 327 -29.13 16.02 -7.20
CA GLU A 327 -28.46 14.78 -7.61
C GLU A 327 -29.02 13.53 -6.89
N GLU A 328 -29.54 12.59 -7.68
CA GLU A 328 -30.15 11.35 -7.21
C GLU A 328 -29.14 10.43 -6.48
N VAL A 329 -29.64 9.69 -5.49
CA VAL A 329 -28.86 8.65 -4.79
C VAL A 329 -28.56 7.51 -5.76
N VAL A 330 -27.28 7.23 -5.98
CA VAL A 330 -26.86 6.19 -6.92
C VAL A 330 -26.90 4.82 -6.25
N SER A 331 -27.54 3.85 -6.91
CA SER A 331 -27.54 2.45 -6.47
C SER A 331 -26.41 1.66 -7.13
N LEU A 332 -25.62 0.96 -6.30
CA LEU A 332 -24.55 0.05 -6.73
C LEU A 332 -24.83 -1.35 -6.16
N PRO A 333 -25.67 -2.17 -6.81
CA PRO A 333 -26.27 -3.36 -6.20
C PRO A 333 -25.26 -4.45 -5.77
N SER A 334 -24.13 -4.52 -6.47
CA SER A 334 -23.06 -5.48 -6.19
C SER A 334 -22.02 -4.97 -5.18
N LEU A 335 -22.07 -3.69 -4.80
CA LEU A 335 -21.06 -3.09 -3.93
C LEU A 335 -21.16 -3.67 -2.52
N ARG A 336 -20.10 -4.33 -2.07
CA ARG A 336 -20.00 -4.96 -0.74
C ARG A 336 -19.06 -4.21 0.19
N ARG A 337 -18.04 -3.55 -0.37
CA ARG A 337 -17.01 -2.81 0.37
C ARG A 337 -16.90 -1.40 -0.17
N LEU A 338 -16.98 -0.42 0.72
CA LEU A 338 -16.71 0.98 0.42
C LEU A 338 -15.66 1.48 1.40
N ARG A 339 -14.53 1.96 0.89
CA ARG A 339 -13.50 2.66 1.65
C ARG A 339 -13.47 4.11 1.21
N ILE A 340 -13.51 5.02 2.18
CA ILE A 340 -13.43 6.45 1.92
C ILE A 340 -12.37 7.07 2.82
N ALA A 341 -11.28 7.53 2.24
CA ALA A 341 -10.30 8.36 2.92
C ALA A 341 -10.64 9.84 2.69
N VAL A 342 -11.06 10.54 3.74
CA VAL A 342 -11.61 11.90 3.63
C VAL A 342 -11.00 12.89 4.63
N PRO A 343 -11.02 14.19 4.33
CA PRO A 343 -10.90 15.22 5.35
C PRO A 343 -12.13 15.21 6.28
N ALA A 344 -12.04 15.94 7.39
CA ALA A 344 -13.08 16.03 8.44
C ALA A 344 -14.53 16.23 7.93
N HIS A 345 -14.71 16.89 6.80
CA HIS A 345 -16.01 17.29 6.24
C HIS A 345 -16.50 16.38 5.10
N GLY A 346 -15.89 15.20 4.93
CA GLY A 346 -16.13 14.35 3.77
C GLY A 346 -17.34 13.44 3.81
N GLY A 347 -18.13 13.49 4.89
CA GLY A 347 -19.33 12.65 5.07
C GLY A 347 -20.38 12.81 3.97
N HIS A 348 -20.42 13.97 3.31
CA HIS A 348 -21.35 14.26 2.23
C HIS A 348 -21.22 13.34 1.01
N LEU A 349 -20.08 12.67 0.80
CA LEU A 349 -19.97 11.66 -0.26
C LEU A 349 -20.94 10.50 -0.04
N LEU A 350 -21.17 10.12 1.22
CA LEU A 350 -22.00 8.98 1.57
C LEU A 350 -23.49 9.22 1.33
N THR A 351 -23.95 10.48 1.26
CA THR A 351 -25.35 10.78 0.97
C THR A 351 -25.72 10.55 -0.50
N ARG A 352 -24.73 10.36 -1.38
CA ARG A 352 -24.91 10.18 -2.83
C ARG A 352 -24.90 8.73 -3.28
N VAL A 353 -24.72 7.79 -2.36
CA VAL A 353 -24.68 6.35 -2.67
C VAL A 353 -25.59 5.57 -1.75
N SER A 354 -26.33 4.62 -2.32
CA SER A 354 -27.13 3.68 -1.53
C SER A 354 -26.20 2.74 -0.77
N LEU A 355 -26.29 2.76 0.56
CA LEU A 355 -25.52 1.87 1.42
C LEU A 355 -26.15 0.48 1.58
N ALA A 356 -27.40 0.28 1.16
CA ALA A 356 -28.14 -0.97 1.34
C ALA A 356 -27.38 -2.27 0.98
N PRO A 357 -26.58 -2.34 -0.11
CA PRO A 357 -25.86 -3.56 -0.48
C PRO A 357 -24.54 -3.79 0.28
N LEU A 358 -24.08 -2.83 1.09
CA LEU A 358 -22.78 -2.87 1.75
C LEU A 358 -22.74 -3.86 2.92
N THR A 359 -21.61 -4.56 3.01
CA THR A 359 -21.25 -5.43 4.14
C THR A 359 -20.10 -4.84 4.96
N SER A 360 -19.33 -3.93 4.36
CA SER A 360 -18.18 -3.25 4.98
C SER A 360 -18.13 -1.81 4.51
N LEU A 361 -18.04 -0.88 5.46
CA LEU A 361 -17.78 0.54 5.22
C LEU A 361 -16.56 0.93 6.05
N GLU A 362 -15.51 1.40 5.40
CA GLU A 362 -14.32 1.92 6.04
C GLU A 362 -14.21 3.43 5.79
N ILE A 363 -14.05 4.21 6.85
CA ILE A 363 -13.88 5.66 6.77
C ILE A 363 -12.56 6.00 7.43
N CYS A 364 -11.60 6.45 6.62
CA CYS A 364 -10.27 6.87 7.08
C CYS A 364 -10.23 8.41 7.11
N ILE A 365 -9.95 9.00 8.27
CA ILE A 365 -9.91 10.46 8.43
C ILE A 365 -8.47 10.92 8.64
N ASP A 366 -7.88 11.50 7.60
CA ASP A 366 -6.50 11.98 7.62
C ASP A 366 -6.41 13.49 7.95
N THR A 367 -5.42 13.87 8.76
CA THR A 367 -5.10 15.26 9.12
C THR A 367 -3.80 15.71 8.50
N SER A 368 -3.80 16.04 7.22
CA SER A 368 -2.63 16.72 6.66
C SER A 368 -2.46 18.15 7.19
N ARG A 369 -3.52 18.84 7.69
CA ARG A 369 -3.41 20.30 7.91
C ARG A 369 -4.10 20.96 9.11
N THR A 370 -5.02 20.32 9.84
CA THR A 370 -5.72 21.04 10.93
C THR A 370 -6.10 20.12 12.09
N GLY A 371 -5.70 20.47 13.32
CA GLY A 371 -6.12 19.83 14.57
C GLY A 371 -7.59 20.10 14.88
N ARG A 372 -8.47 19.63 13.99
CA ARG A 372 -9.91 19.85 14.03
C ARG A 372 -10.59 18.75 14.82
N VAL A 373 -11.67 19.18 15.45
CA VAL A 373 -12.73 18.31 15.92
C VAL A 373 -13.49 17.78 14.70
N VAL A 374 -13.81 16.49 14.70
CA VAL A 374 -14.70 15.84 13.74
C VAL A 374 -15.97 15.45 14.46
N ASP A 375 -17.11 16.00 14.04
CA ASP A 375 -18.40 15.53 14.51
C ASP A 375 -18.83 14.28 13.72
N CYS A 376 -19.04 13.16 14.41
CA CYS A 376 -19.57 11.95 13.78
C CYS A 376 -20.94 12.17 13.12
N GLY A 377 -21.73 13.15 13.59
CA GLY A 377 -23.01 13.52 12.99
C GLY A 377 -22.88 14.15 11.60
N GLU A 378 -21.79 14.86 11.32
CA GLU A 378 -21.47 15.41 9.99
C GLU A 378 -20.86 14.34 9.08
N LEU A 379 -20.04 13.45 9.64
CA LEU A 379 -19.41 12.36 8.90
C LEU A 379 -20.43 11.33 8.40
N LEU A 380 -21.42 11.01 9.23
CA LEU A 380 -22.50 10.10 8.91
C LEU A 380 -23.84 10.77 9.26
N PRO A 381 -24.42 11.54 8.31
CA PRO A 381 -25.68 12.25 8.51
C PRO A 381 -26.80 11.35 9.08
N LYS A 382 -27.70 11.93 9.87
CA LYS A 382 -28.74 11.18 10.61
C LYS A 382 -29.78 10.53 9.70
N ASP A 383 -29.97 11.10 8.52
CA ASP A 383 -30.84 10.63 7.45
C ASP A 383 -30.26 9.46 6.65
N LEU A 384 -28.97 9.16 6.83
CA LEU A 384 -28.30 8.04 6.18
C LEU A 384 -28.69 6.70 6.84
N ALA A 385 -29.48 5.91 6.13
CA ALA A 385 -29.86 4.57 6.57
C ALA A 385 -28.65 3.61 6.50
N LEU A 386 -28.28 3.02 7.64
CA LEU A 386 -27.23 2.01 7.72
C LEU A 386 -27.86 0.61 7.60
N PRO A 387 -27.36 -0.27 6.72
CA PRO A 387 -27.89 -1.62 6.59
C PRO A 387 -27.55 -2.48 7.80
N ASN A 388 -28.48 -3.34 8.19
CA ASN A 388 -28.29 -4.32 9.25
C ASN A 388 -27.16 -5.29 8.88
N GLY A 389 -26.26 -5.58 9.84
CA GLY A 389 -25.10 -6.44 9.64
C GLY A 389 -23.91 -5.76 8.99
N LEU A 390 -23.96 -4.44 8.72
CA LEU A 390 -22.82 -3.67 8.25
C LEU A 390 -21.67 -3.73 9.25
N ARG A 391 -20.44 -3.91 8.75
CA ARG A 391 -19.22 -3.64 9.52
C ARG A 391 -18.72 -2.25 9.19
N LEU A 392 -18.86 -1.33 10.14
CA LEU A 392 -18.36 0.03 10.03
C LEU A 392 -17.00 0.12 10.72
N HIS A 393 -15.95 0.40 9.95
CA HIS A 393 -14.61 0.67 10.47
C HIS A 393 -14.33 2.16 10.37
N LEU A 394 -14.11 2.80 11.51
CA LEU A 394 -13.72 4.20 11.58
C LEU A 394 -12.24 4.27 11.95
N GLU A 395 -11.40 4.65 10.98
CA GLU A 395 -9.98 4.83 11.18
C GLU A 395 -9.66 6.33 11.28
N VAL A 396 -9.19 6.76 12.45
CA VAL A 396 -9.03 8.19 12.77
C VAL A 396 -7.58 8.47 13.09
N HIS A 397 -7.01 9.55 12.56
CA HIS A 397 -5.69 9.98 12.99
C HIS A 397 -5.68 10.28 14.50
N CYS A 398 -4.67 9.81 15.23
CA CYS A 398 -4.63 9.88 16.70
C CYS A 398 -4.66 11.30 17.30
N LEU A 399 -4.53 12.35 16.48
CA LEU A 399 -4.58 13.76 16.87
C LEU A 399 -5.95 14.43 16.63
N ILE A 400 -6.93 13.70 16.10
CA ILE A 400 -8.29 14.20 15.87
C ILE A 400 -9.13 13.92 17.12
N THR A 401 -9.83 14.96 17.59
CA THR A 401 -10.91 14.78 18.56
C THR A 401 -12.18 14.42 17.80
N VAL A 402 -12.83 13.33 18.21
CA VAL A 402 -14.10 12.87 17.64
C VAL A 402 -15.22 13.24 18.60
N GLU A 403 -16.14 14.09 18.14
CA GLU A 403 -17.36 14.46 18.86
C GLU A 403 -18.53 13.56 18.45
N SER A 404 -19.56 13.49 19.30
CA SER A 404 -20.78 12.71 19.07
C SER A 404 -20.57 11.21 18.83
N PHE A 405 -19.41 10.65 19.20
CA PHE A 405 -19.11 9.22 18.97
C PHE A 405 -20.11 8.31 19.69
N ALA A 406 -20.49 8.63 20.93
CA ALA A 406 -21.50 7.86 21.67
C ALA A 406 -22.86 7.84 20.96
N THR A 407 -23.23 8.95 20.31
CA THR A 407 -24.46 9.03 19.49
C THR A 407 -24.36 8.13 18.26
N LEU A 408 -23.19 8.10 17.60
CA LEU A 408 -22.95 7.20 16.47
C LEU A 408 -22.98 5.72 16.90
N GLU A 409 -22.38 5.40 18.04
CA GLU A 409 -22.34 4.05 18.59
C GLU A 409 -23.74 3.54 18.96
N ALA A 410 -24.56 4.37 19.61
CA ALA A 410 -25.95 4.06 19.88
C ALA A 410 -26.73 3.81 18.59
N ARG A 411 -26.57 4.68 17.59
CA ARG A 411 -27.23 4.52 16.28
C ARG A 411 -26.79 3.25 15.54
N CYS A 412 -25.50 2.90 15.59
CA CYS A 412 -24.99 1.66 15.01
C CYS A 412 -25.58 0.44 15.72
N THR A 413 -25.64 0.48 17.05
CA THR A 413 -26.22 -0.60 17.86
C THR A 413 -27.69 -0.82 17.52
N GLU A 414 -28.49 0.25 17.46
CA GLU A 414 -29.90 0.20 17.08
C GLU A 414 -30.12 -0.35 15.67
N ALA A 415 -29.22 -0.04 14.73
CA ALA A 415 -29.28 -0.51 13.36
C ALA A 415 -28.70 -1.93 13.16
N GLY A 416 -28.15 -2.57 14.20
CA GLY A 416 -27.47 -3.88 14.06
C GLY A 416 -26.14 -3.80 13.32
N VAL A 417 -25.44 -2.68 13.39
CA VAL A 417 -24.16 -2.39 12.74
C VAL A 417 -23.01 -2.66 13.72
N ALA A 418 -22.03 -3.44 13.30
CA ALA A 418 -20.80 -3.66 14.05
C ALA A 418 -19.84 -2.48 13.83
N LEU A 419 -19.77 -1.58 14.81
CA LEU A 419 -18.85 -0.45 14.80
C LEU A 419 -17.50 -0.85 15.40
N THR A 420 -16.42 -0.56 14.67
CA THR A 420 -15.05 -0.66 15.16
C THR A 420 -14.34 0.66 14.92
N ARG A 421 -13.50 1.07 15.88
CA ARG A 421 -12.70 2.27 15.78
C ARG A 421 -11.23 1.91 15.93
N LYS A 422 -10.40 2.44 15.05
CA LYS A 422 -8.95 2.32 15.11
C LYS A 422 -8.31 3.70 15.01
N GLU A 423 -7.22 3.88 15.74
CA GLU A 423 -6.36 5.04 15.55
C GLU A 423 -5.24 4.65 14.58
N HIS A 424 -5.16 5.31 13.42
CA HIS A 424 -3.97 5.18 12.57
C HIS A 424 -2.92 6.20 12.98
N SER A 425 -1.67 5.91 12.63
CA SER A 425 -0.52 6.71 13.05
C SER A 425 -0.48 6.90 14.56
N SER A 426 -0.66 5.81 15.34
CA SER A 426 -0.63 5.82 16.81
C SER A 426 0.63 6.48 17.40
N LEU A 427 1.72 6.46 16.63
CA LEU A 427 2.99 7.08 16.99
C LEU A 427 3.06 8.59 16.68
N ALA A 428 2.14 9.15 15.87
CA ALA A 428 2.13 10.59 15.54
C ALA A 428 1.93 11.48 16.77
N ALA A 429 1.30 10.97 17.83
CA ALA A 429 1.21 11.65 19.12
C ALA A 429 2.60 11.93 19.74
N PHE A 430 3.59 11.09 19.45
CA PHE A 430 4.96 11.19 19.95
C PHE A 430 5.89 11.94 18.99
N SER A 431 5.46 12.18 17.75
CA SER A 431 6.25 12.96 16.78
C SER A 431 6.36 14.43 17.21
N PRO A 432 7.49 15.10 16.92
CA PRO A 432 7.67 16.53 17.14
C PRO A 432 6.50 17.32 16.58
N PRO A 433 6.09 18.44 17.22
CA PRO A 433 4.91 19.17 16.80
C PRO A 433 5.16 19.84 15.46
N MET A 434 4.86 19.17 14.35
CA MET A 434 5.05 19.80 13.06
C MET A 434 4.06 20.95 12.86
N ARG A 435 2.75 20.76 13.10
CA ARG A 435 1.74 21.84 12.92
C ARG A 435 0.46 21.75 13.75
N ALA A 436 0.22 20.67 14.51
CA ALA A 436 -0.98 20.54 15.35
C ALA A 436 -0.81 21.31 16.67
N ARG A 437 -1.30 22.55 16.73
CA ARG A 437 -1.41 23.35 17.96
C ARG A 437 -2.86 23.42 18.39
N GLY A 438 -3.14 23.19 19.67
CA GLY A 438 -4.49 23.29 20.24
C GLY A 438 -4.71 22.36 21.42
N GLN A 439 -5.67 22.69 22.28
CA GLN A 439 -6.00 21.93 23.50
C GLN A 439 -6.42 20.48 23.19
N ALA A 440 -7.17 20.27 22.12
CA ALA A 440 -7.56 18.95 21.61
C ALA A 440 -6.35 18.06 21.27
N ALA A 441 -5.39 18.60 20.51
CA ALA A 441 -4.16 17.87 20.17
C ALA A 441 -3.31 17.56 21.41
N SER A 442 -3.26 18.47 22.40
CA SER A 442 -2.58 18.23 23.67
C SER A 442 -3.25 17.12 24.49
N GLN A 443 -4.59 17.10 24.54
CA GLN A 443 -5.35 16.04 25.23
C GLN A 443 -5.16 14.68 24.56
N ALA A 444 -5.19 14.62 23.22
CA ALA A 444 -4.96 13.40 22.47
C ALA A 444 -3.52 12.87 22.69
N ARG A 445 -2.53 13.77 22.69
CA ARG A 445 -1.14 13.42 23.04
C ARG A 445 -1.03 12.90 24.47
N PHE A 446 -1.68 13.54 25.43
CA PHE A 446 -1.72 13.06 26.82
C PHE A 446 -2.34 11.65 26.92
N ALA A 447 -3.47 11.41 26.26
CA ALA A 447 -4.13 10.10 26.26
C ALA A 447 -3.26 9.01 25.61
N ALA A 448 -2.56 9.33 24.51
CA ALA A 448 -1.62 8.42 23.87
C ALA A 448 -0.44 8.05 24.79
N VAL A 449 0.13 9.04 25.48
CA VAL A 449 1.19 8.82 26.48
C VAL A 449 0.68 7.94 27.62
N ALA A 450 -0.48 8.25 28.20
CA ALA A 450 -1.06 7.49 29.31
C ALA A 450 -1.27 6.02 28.93
N ARG A 451 -1.94 5.73 27.79
CA ARG A 451 -2.15 4.36 27.31
C ARG A 451 -0.85 3.61 27.06
N THR A 452 0.18 4.30 26.55
CA THR A 452 1.49 3.67 26.30
C THR A 452 2.19 3.32 27.59
N LEU A 453 2.07 4.14 28.63
CA LEU A 453 2.60 3.84 29.96
C LEU A 453 1.85 2.68 30.64
N ASP A 454 0.53 2.62 30.49
CA ASP A 454 -0.27 1.50 31.00
C ASP A 454 0.12 0.17 30.32
N TRP A 455 0.21 0.16 28.97
CA TRP A 455 0.70 -1.00 28.23
C TRP A 455 2.12 -1.39 28.65
N ALA A 456 3.02 -0.42 28.79
CA ALA A 456 4.41 -0.69 29.19
C ALA A 456 4.47 -1.36 30.57
N LYS A 457 3.60 -0.93 31.50
CA LYS A 457 3.47 -1.55 32.82
C LYS A 457 2.98 -3.00 32.71
N GLU A 458 1.84 -3.23 32.04
CA GLU A 458 1.28 -4.58 31.85
C GLU A 458 2.27 -5.52 31.15
N ARG A 459 2.99 -5.00 30.15
CA ARG A 459 4.00 -5.77 29.41
C ARG A 459 5.16 -6.19 30.31
N VAL A 460 5.67 -5.29 31.15
CA VAL A 460 6.75 -5.62 32.10
C VAL A 460 6.29 -6.65 33.13
N GLU A 461 5.07 -6.52 33.66
CA GLU A 461 4.48 -7.50 34.59
C GLU A 461 4.39 -8.89 33.94
N LYS A 462 3.88 -8.97 32.71
CA LYS A 462 3.80 -10.23 31.97
C LYS A 462 5.18 -10.84 31.67
N LEU A 463 6.14 -10.02 31.22
CA LEU A 463 7.50 -10.49 30.95
C LEU A 463 8.18 -11.03 32.22
N TRP A 464 7.90 -10.41 33.36
CA TRP A 464 8.36 -10.89 34.66
C TRP A 464 7.74 -12.24 35.04
N GLU A 465 6.44 -12.42 34.83
CA GLU A 465 5.74 -13.71 35.06
C GLU A 465 6.26 -14.83 34.14
N GLU A 466 6.63 -14.49 32.91
CA GLU A 466 7.19 -15.41 31.91
C GLU A 466 8.68 -15.70 32.12
N GLU A 467 9.32 -15.10 33.15
CA GLU A 467 10.76 -15.14 33.41
C GLU A 467 11.61 -14.66 32.19
N ASP A 468 11.05 -13.81 31.33
CA ASP A 468 11.71 -13.24 30.16
C ASP A 468 12.57 -12.03 30.55
N THR A 469 13.76 -12.33 31.09
CA THR A 469 14.72 -11.31 31.54
C THR A 469 15.19 -10.39 30.43
N ASP A 470 15.27 -10.90 29.19
CA ASP A 470 15.73 -10.14 28.04
C ASP A 470 14.66 -9.12 27.63
N GLY A 471 13.38 -9.51 27.60
CA GLY A 471 12.27 -8.60 27.36
C GLY A 471 12.14 -7.53 28.45
N VAL A 472 12.37 -7.87 29.73
CA VAL A 472 12.37 -6.87 30.82
C VAL A 472 13.48 -5.84 30.61
N GLN A 473 14.69 -6.28 30.24
CA GLN A 473 15.81 -5.39 29.93
C GLN A 473 15.50 -4.47 28.76
N GLU A 474 14.88 -4.97 27.70
CA GLU A 474 14.43 -4.17 26.54
C GLU A 474 13.48 -3.04 26.97
N MET A 475 12.50 -3.35 27.83
CA MET A 475 11.55 -2.37 28.37
C MET A 475 12.25 -1.30 29.24
N CYS A 476 13.22 -1.70 30.07
CA CYS A 476 14.03 -0.75 30.84
C CYS A 476 14.79 0.23 29.94
N GLU A 477 15.34 -0.27 28.84
CA GLU A 477 16.07 0.56 27.88
C GLU A 477 15.15 1.53 27.13
N ALA A 478 13.95 1.07 26.73
CA ALA A 478 12.95 1.90 26.09
C ALA A 478 12.45 3.05 26.99
N LEU A 479 12.28 2.78 28.29
CA LEU A 479 11.82 3.77 29.27
C LEU A 479 12.93 4.68 29.83
N ARG A 480 14.19 4.44 29.47
CA ARG A 480 15.35 5.16 30.02
C ARG A 480 15.25 6.67 29.86
N GLN A 481 14.87 7.16 28.67
CA GLN A 481 14.74 8.61 28.43
C GLN A 481 13.69 9.27 29.33
N VAL A 482 12.60 8.55 29.63
CA VAL A 482 11.56 9.01 30.56
C VAL A 482 12.11 9.10 31.98
N ALA A 483 12.87 8.10 32.42
CA ALA A 483 13.52 8.09 33.74
C ALA A 483 14.57 9.20 33.89
N GLU A 484 15.41 9.41 32.88
CA GLU A 484 16.40 10.49 32.84
C GLU A 484 15.72 11.86 32.93
N ARG A 485 14.59 12.05 32.23
CA ARG A 485 13.81 13.29 32.29
C ARG A 485 13.20 13.53 33.68
N ASN A 486 12.62 12.50 34.29
CA ASN A 486 12.07 12.58 35.65
C ASN A 486 13.12 13.01 36.69
N LEU A 487 14.34 12.48 36.60
CA LEU A 487 15.45 12.88 37.47
C LEU A 487 15.85 14.36 37.34
N LEU A 488 15.72 14.93 36.15
CA LEU A 488 16.01 16.35 35.91
C LEU A 488 14.90 17.27 36.41
N GLU A 489 13.65 16.82 36.44
CA GLU A 489 12.48 17.63 36.83
C GLU A 489 12.17 17.55 38.34
N THR A 490 12.63 16.49 39.01
CA THR A 490 12.48 16.29 40.47
C THR A 490 13.63 16.84 41.32
N ARG A 491 14.64 17.47 40.69
CA ARG A 491 15.73 18.21 41.35
C ARG A 491 15.46 19.71 41.29
#